data_AF-A0A5C7I6J8-F1
#
_entry.id   AF-A0A5C7I6J8-F1
#
_cell.length_a   1.000
_cell.length_b   1.000
_cell.length_c   1.000
_cell.angle_alpha   90.00
_cell.angle_beta   90.00
_cell.angle_gamma   90.00
#
_symmetry.space_group_name_H-M   'P 1'
#
loop_
_entity.id
_entity.type
_entity.pdbx_description
1 polymer ?
#
loop_
_entity_poly.entity_id
_entity_poly.type
_entity_poly.pdbx_seq_one_letter_code
_entity_poly.pdbx_strand_id
1 'polypeptide(L)'
;MTEKYGQQGLLDAQEIDGINAEVKEALLNLENLSRDGLEKLMKEQKLNVVVTPGADFSPVLAIGHITKAYRDCTRVRVGYQDQEASSSIQALKKDFTVNT
;
A
#
# COMPACT_ATOMS: atom_id res chain seq x y z
N MET A 1 31.03 -3.45 2.08
CA MET A 1 30.17 -4.17 3.07
C MET A 1 28.69 -3.89 2.85
N THR A 2 28.31 -2.70 2.37
CA THR A 2 26.93 -2.26 2.12
C THR A 2 26.24 -2.93 0.93
N GLU A 3 26.96 -3.21 -0.16
CA GLU A 3 26.41 -3.93 -1.33
C GLU A 3 26.02 -5.39 -1.01
N LYS A 4 26.72 -6.05 -0.08
CA LYS A 4 26.49 -7.46 0.28
C LYS A 4 25.10 -7.71 0.88
N TYR A 5 24.51 -6.67 1.48
CA TYR A 5 23.23 -6.75 2.18
C TYR A 5 22.16 -5.81 1.59
N GLY A 6 22.44 -5.14 0.46
CA GLY A 6 21.48 -4.26 -0.20
C GLY A 6 21.06 -3.05 0.64
N GLN A 7 21.96 -2.53 1.48
CA GLN A 7 21.64 -1.48 2.45
C GLN A 7 21.78 -0.06 1.87
N GLN A 8 21.94 0.08 0.56
CA GLN A 8 22.18 1.38 -0.07
C GLN A 8 21.05 2.38 0.23
N GLY A 9 19.79 1.95 0.17
CA GLY A 9 18.65 2.83 0.48
C GLY A 9 18.61 3.36 1.91
N LEU A 10 19.26 2.71 2.88
CA LEU A 10 19.37 3.23 4.25
C LEU A 10 20.44 4.33 4.37
N LEU A 11 21.51 4.23 3.58
CA LEU A 11 22.53 5.28 3.50
C LEU A 11 21.98 6.51 2.80
N ASP A 12 21.28 6.30 1.68
CA ASP A 12 20.63 7.38 0.94
C ASP A 12 19.59 8.09 1.85
N ALA A 13 18.81 7.33 2.62
CA ALA A 13 17.86 7.89 3.59
C ALA A 13 18.54 8.66 4.75
N GLN A 14 19.77 8.29 5.12
CA GLN A 14 20.56 9.01 6.13
C GLN A 14 21.12 10.34 5.61
N GLU A 15 21.38 10.43 4.30
CA GLU A 15 21.84 11.66 3.65
C GLU A 15 20.73 12.72 3.51
N ILE A 16 19.46 12.29 3.51
CA ILE A 16 18.31 13.20 3.46
C ILE A 16 18.22 14.01 4.76
N ASP A 17 18.39 15.33 4.65
CA ASP A 17 18.25 16.29 5.75
C ASP A 17 16.76 16.59 6.08
N GLY A 18 16.05 15.53 6.50
CA GLY A 18 14.66 15.61 6.95
C GLY A 18 13.61 15.84 5.85
N ILE A 19 12.46 16.39 6.24
CA ILE A 19 11.31 16.63 5.34
C ILE A 19 11.52 17.94 4.57
N ASN A 20 12.29 17.86 3.48
CA ASN A 20 12.52 18.98 2.57
C ASN A 20 11.32 19.20 1.60
N ALA A 21 11.43 20.17 0.68
CA ALA A 21 10.37 20.47 -0.27
C ALA A 21 10.06 19.32 -1.24
N GLU A 22 11.09 18.60 -1.69
CA GLU A 22 10.98 17.47 -2.60
C GLU A 22 10.24 16.28 -1.94
N VAL A 23 10.58 15.97 -0.69
CA VAL A 23 9.89 14.95 0.11
C VAL A 23 8.41 15.33 0.31
N LYS A 24 8.11 16.61 0.55
CA LYS A 24 6.71 17.07 0.65
C LYS A 24 5.96 16.91 -0.66
N GLU A 25 6.59 17.23 -1.78
CA GLU A 25 5.99 17.03 -3.10
C GLU A 25 5.74 15.54 -3.39
N ALA A 26 6.70 14.68 -3.07
CA ALA A 26 6.54 13.24 -3.18
C ALA A 26 5.38 12.71 -2.31
N LEU A 27 5.25 13.20 -1.06
CA LEU A 27 4.12 12.88 -0.18
C LEU A 27 2.78 13.33 -0.78
N LEU A 28 2.70 14.55 -1.32
CA LEU A 28 1.49 15.05 -1.98
C LEU A 28 1.12 14.20 -3.21
N ASN A 29 2.11 13.76 -3.99
CA ASN A 29 1.89 12.86 -5.12
C ASN A 29 1.36 11.49 -4.66
N LEU A 30 1.90 10.93 -3.58
CA LEU A 30 1.39 9.69 -2.96
C LEU A 30 -0.05 9.85 -2.47
N GLU A 31 -0.40 10.97 -1.83
CA GLU A 31 -1.77 11.26 -1.41
C GLU A 31 -2.73 11.37 -2.61
N ASN A 32 -2.31 12.05 -3.68
CA ASN A 32 -3.09 12.18 -4.91
C ASN A 32 -3.32 10.81 -5.56
N LEU A 33 -2.29 9.96 -5.65
CA LEU A 33 -2.41 8.59 -6.17
C LEU A 33 -3.38 7.73 -5.35
N SER A 34 -3.38 7.87 -4.02
CA SER A 34 -4.31 7.16 -3.14
C SER A 34 -5.76 7.60 -3.39
N ARG A 35 -5.99 8.93 -3.38
CA ARG A 35 -7.30 9.55 -3.53
C ARG A 35 -7.92 9.29 -4.90
N ASP A 36 -7.14 9.49 -5.96
CA ASP A 36 -7.61 9.47 -7.34
C ASP A 36 -7.51 8.07 -7.98
N GLY A 37 -6.83 7.13 -7.32
CA GLY A 37 -6.75 5.71 -7.68
C GLY A 37 -7.77 4.85 -6.94
N LEU A 38 -7.31 4.13 -5.91
CA LEU A 38 -8.11 3.11 -5.22
C LEU A 38 -9.32 3.71 -4.50
N GLU A 39 -9.16 4.85 -3.83
CA GLU A 39 -10.28 5.48 -3.11
C GLU A 39 -11.41 5.94 -4.03
N LYS A 40 -11.06 6.49 -5.20
CA LYS A 40 -12.01 6.88 -6.22
C LYS A 40 -12.78 5.68 -6.73
N LEU A 41 -12.07 4.61 -7.11
CA LEU A 41 -12.68 3.36 -7.58
C LEU A 41 -13.68 2.81 -6.55
N MET A 42 -13.32 2.78 -5.27
CA MET A 42 -14.21 2.29 -4.22
C MET A 42 -15.45 3.17 -4.00
N LYS A 43 -15.32 4.50 -4.13
CA LYS A 43 -16.46 5.43 -4.03
C LYS A 43 -17.40 5.29 -5.23
N GLU A 44 -16.87 5.27 -6.45
CA GLU A 44 -17.66 5.18 -7.68
C GLU A 44 -18.40 3.84 -7.78
N GLN A 45 -17.73 2.75 -7.41
CA GLN A 45 -18.29 1.40 -7.46
C GLN A 45 -19.01 1.00 -6.16
N LYS A 46 -19.06 1.89 -5.15
CA LYS A 46 -19.66 1.65 -3.83
C LYS A 46 -19.17 0.34 -3.18
N LEU A 47 -17.86 0.09 -3.26
CA LEU A 47 -17.24 -1.12 -2.72
C LEU A 47 -16.85 -0.93 -1.26
N ASN A 48 -17.13 -1.95 -0.45
CA ASN A 48 -16.72 -1.98 0.96
C ASN A 48 -15.38 -2.71 1.17
N VAL A 49 -15.02 -3.61 0.24
CA VAL A 49 -13.79 -4.41 0.33
C VAL A 49 -13.22 -4.66 -1.06
N VAL A 50 -11.89 -4.69 -1.17
CA VAL A 50 -11.16 -5.10 -2.38
C VAL A 50 -10.41 -6.38 -2.07
N VAL A 51 -10.49 -7.37 -2.98
CA VAL A 51 -9.95 -8.71 -2.78
C VAL A 51 -9.01 -9.04 -3.95
N THR A 52 -7.73 -9.26 -3.67
CA THR A 52 -6.72 -9.54 -4.70
C THR A 52 -5.99 -10.84 -4.45
N PRO A 53 -5.85 -11.73 -5.45
CA PRO A 53 -4.97 -12.89 -5.34
C PRO A 53 -3.50 -12.45 -5.35
N GLY A 54 -2.68 -13.02 -4.48
CA GLY A 54 -1.24 -12.82 -4.49
C GLY A 54 -0.75 -11.53 -3.84
N ALA A 55 0.51 -11.19 -4.11
CA ALA A 55 1.22 -10.05 -3.52
C ALA A 55 1.29 -8.81 -4.43
N ASP A 56 0.81 -8.89 -5.67
CA ASP A 56 1.03 -7.85 -6.68
C ASP A 56 0.29 -6.54 -6.35
N PHE A 57 -0.75 -6.62 -5.51
CA PHE A 57 -1.48 -5.45 -5.04
C PHE A 57 -0.80 -4.72 -3.87
N SER A 58 0.27 -5.29 -3.30
CA SER A 58 0.96 -4.74 -2.12
C SER A 58 1.46 -3.29 -2.29
N PRO A 59 1.95 -2.86 -3.46
CA PRO A 59 2.34 -1.46 -3.66
C PRO A 59 1.16 -0.49 -3.55
N VAL A 60 -0.01 -0.86 -4.10
CA VAL A 60 -1.23 -0.06 -4.02
C VAL A 60 -1.71 0.01 -2.57
N LEU A 61 -1.60 -1.10 -1.83
CA LEU A 61 -1.90 -1.14 -0.39
C LEU A 61 -0.95 -0.23 0.40
N ALA A 62 0.36 -0.27 0.13
CA ALA A 62 1.34 0.54 0.84
C ALA A 62 1.04 2.05 0.71
N ILE A 63 0.65 2.51 -0.48
CA ILE A 63 0.26 3.90 -0.73
C ILE A 63 -1.05 4.23 0.00
N GLY A 64 -2.03 3.32 -0.02
CA GLY A 64 -3.31 3.48 0.66
C GLY A 64 -3.22 3.60 2.19
N HIS A 65 -2.23 2.96 2.81
CA HIS A 65 -2.01 3.05 4.26
C HIS A 65 -1.45 4.41 4.69
N ILE A 66 -0.69 5.11 3.83
CA ILE A 66 -0.14 6.45 4.13
C ILE A 66 -1.27 7.43 4.47
N THR A 67 -2.40 7.32 3.77
CA THR A 67 -3.57 8.20 3.99
C THR A 67 -4.50 7.74 5.12
N LYS A 68 -4.17 6.65 5.84
CA LYS A 68 -5.01 6.00 6.87
C LYS A 68 -6.42 5.59 6.40
N ALA A 69 -6.73 5.73 5.12
CA ALA A 69 -8.04 5.40 4.56
C ALA A 69 -8.31 3.89 4.60
N TYR A 70 -7.26 3.08 4.62
CA TYR A 70 -7.30 1.64 4.69
C TYR A 70 -6.53 1.20 5.92
N ARG A 71 -7.21 0.59 6.90
CA ARG A 71 -6.59 0.15 8.15
C ARG A 71 -6.50 -1.36 8.29
N ASP A 72 -7.35 -2.10 7.59
CA ASP A 72 -7.41 -3.56 7.70
C ASP A 72 -7.06 -4.23 6.38
N CYS A 73 -5.87 -4.83 6.33
CA CYS A 73 -5.48 -5.83 5.34
C CYS A 73 -5.52 -7.21 5.99
N THR A 74 -6.44 -8.07 5.55
CA THR A 74 -6.51 -9.46 6.01
C THR A 74 -6.02 -10.39 4.92
N ARG A 75 -5.01 -11.20 5.23
CA ARG A 75 -4.49 -12.22 4.32
C ARG A 75 -5.06 -13.58 4.69
N VAL A 76 -5.83 -14.17 3.79
CA VAL A 76 -6.40 -15.50 3.95
C VAL A 76 -5.67 -16.45 3.00
N ARG A 77 -5.20 -17.60 3.50
CA ARG A 77 -4.70 -18.68 2.64
C ARG A 77 -5.90 -19.37 2.00
N VAL A 78 -5.95 -19.39 0.67
CA VAL A 78 -7.12 -19.89 -0.09
C VAL A 78 -6.81 -21.19 -0.86
N GLY A 79 -5.57 -21.67 -0.81
CA GLY A 79 -5.23 -23.02 -1.30
C GLY A 79 -3.77 -23.15 -1.70
N TYR A 80 -3.46 -24.22 -2.42
CA TYR A 80 -2.17 -24.47 -3.05
C TYR A 80 -2.40 -24.46 -4.57
N GLN A 81 -1.70 -23.58 -5.30
CA GLN A 81 -1.45 -23.79 -6.73
C GLN A 81 -0.04 -24.36 -6.84
N ASP A 82 0.07 -25.52 -7.47
CA ASP A 82 1.32 -26.20 -7.84
C ASP A 82 2.41 -26.18 -6.76
N GLN A 83 2.30 -27.10 -5.79
CA GLN A 83 3.29 -27.61 -4.82
C GLN A 83 4.30 -26.70 -4.08
N GLU A 84 4.44 -25.40 -4.38
CA GLU A 84 5.34 -24.49 -3.64
C GLU A 84 4.78 -23.08 -3.44
N ALA A 85 3.72 -22.67 -4.15
CA ALA A 85 3.11 -21.35 -3.97
C ALA A 85 1.82 -21.42 -3.14
N SER A 86 1.87 -20.89 -1.91
CA SER A 86 0.65 -20.67 -1.12
C SER A 86 -0.17 -19.54 -1.78
N SER A 87 -1.22 -19.90 -2.50
CA SER A 87 -2.19 -18.93 -3.04
C SER A 87 -2.89 -18.26 -1.87
N SER A 88 -2.52 -17.02 -1.61
CA SER A 88 -3.09 -16.19 -0.56
C SER A 88 -3.86 -15.04 -1.19
N ILE A 89 -5.01 -14.73 -0.62
CA ILE A 89 -5.83 -13.60 -1.02
C ILE A 89 -5.65 -12.51 0.03
N GLN A 90 -5.44 -11.29 -0.42
CA GLN A 90 -5.42 -10.10 0.42
C GLN A 90 -6.75 -9.37 0.27
N ALA A 91 -7.40 -9.11 1.40
CA ALA A 91 -8.63 -8.32 1.46
C ALA A 91 -8.36 -6.99 2.16
N LEU A 92 -8.75 -5.89 1.52
CA LEU A 92 -8.62 -4.53 2.04
C LEU A 92 -9.98 -3.94 2.36
N LYS A 93 -10.18 -3.52 3.60
CA LYS A 93 -11.41 -2.85 4.04
C LYS A 93 -11.16 -1.36 4.26
N LYS A 94 -12.08 -0.53 3.76
CA LYS A 94 -12.09 0.91 4.05
C LYS A 94 -12.82 1.17 5.36
N ASP A 95 -12.20 1.93 6.27
CA ASP A 95 -12.89 2.49 7.42
C ASP A 95 -13.74 3.67 6.93
N PHE A 96 -15.04 3.46 6.80
CA PHE A 96 -15.95 4.55 6.50
C PHE A 96 -16.11 5.42 7.75
N THR A 97 -15.22 6.39 7.94
CA THR A 97 -15.42 7.42 8.96
C THR A 97 -16.50 8.36 8.44
N VAL A 98 -17.72 8.23 8.97
CA VAL A 98 -18.81 9.18 8.73
C VAL A 98 -18.38 10.49 9.38
N ASN A 99 -17.89 11.44 8.58
CA ASN A 99 -17.86 12.83 9.01
C ASN A 99 -19.33 13.26 9.14
N THR A 100 -19.76 13.39 10.40
CA THR A 100 -21.10 13.89 10.76
C THR A 100 -21.06 15.40 10.80
#